data_AF-A0A7Z0QLE3-F1
#
_entry.id   AF-A0A7Z0QLE3-F1
#
_cell.length_a   1.000
_cell.length_b   1.000
_cell.length_c   1.000
_cell.angle_alpha   90.00
_cell.angle_beta   90.00
_cell.angle_gamma   90.00
#
_symmetry.space_group_name_H-M   'P 1'
#
loop_
_entity.id
_entity.type
_entity.pdbx_description
1 polymer ?
#
loop_
_entity_poly.entity_id
_entity_poly.type
_entity_poly.pdbx_seq_one_letter_code
_entity_poly.pdbx_strand_id
1 'polypeptide(L)'
;MALPNVESPEHAIQLIESTAPSATFGPIAVDDKERLQYAGTYDSAWLRSIAPALAADADPRLFLFAPPDQRMSGFICGGEPYALQNFSAEHPLIEGRLPTFRVRCFIGWRDATRGVTELQTRIDTLWLFAGARRGVMIYRTTIAVEELDGSDIGDIMVAYEQQGDPARPFDHYLKVRQLRLDPASAARHAFSEHQLTPEISAAERERRAARRRHLGRTARSPAAGLHALGPRSGTRAR
;
A
#
# COMPACT_ATOMS: atom_id res chain seq x y z
N MET A 1 -29.93 20.17 -2.12
CA MET A 1 -28.91 19.11 -2.05
C MET A 1 -27.57 19.80 -1.86
N ALA A 2 -26.63 19.26 -1.08
CA ALA A 2 -25.32 19.88 -0.93
C ALA A 2 -24.53 19.77 -2.25
N LEU A 3 -23.80 20.83 -2.62
CA LEU A 3 -22.93 20.82 -3.81
C LEU A 3 -21.61 20.11 -3.49
N PRO A 4 -20.98 19.45 -4.47
CA PRO A 4 -19.68 18.83 -4.27
C PRO A 4 -18.60 19.91 -4.09
N ASN A 5 -17.62 19.63 -3.23
CA ASN A 5 -16.46 20.52 -3.04
C ASN A 5 -15.48 20.47 -4.22
N VAL A 6 -15.50 19.38 -4.99
CA VAL A 6 -14.65 19.18 -6.17
C VAL A 6 -15.55 18.64 -7.28
N GLU A 7 -15.54 19.34 -8.41
CA GLU A 7 -16.33 19.00 -9.59
C GLU A 7 -15.50 18.21 -10.60
N SER A 8 -16.15 17.31 -11.33
CA SER A 8 -15.58 16.73 -12.53
C SER A 8 -15.76 17.71 -13.69
N PRO A 9 -14.74 17.98 -14.53
CA PRO A 9 -14.89 18.78 -15.74
C PRO A 9 -15.96 18.24 -16.69
N GLU A 10 -16.20 16.93 -16.70
CA GLU A 10 -17.23 16.28 -17.52
C GLU A 10 -18.65 16.55 -17.02
N HIS A 11 -18.79 16.91 -15.74
CA HIS A 11 -20.07 17.15 -15.06
C HIS A 11 -20.05 18.51 -14.35
N ALA A 12 -19.44 19.52 -14.97
CA ALA A 12 -19.30 20.85 -14.39
C ALA A 12 -20.67 21.47 -14.09
N ILE A 13 -20.79 22.09 -12.91
CA ILE A 13 -22.06 22.67 -12.46
C ILE A 13 -22.28 24.00 -13.16
N GLN A 14 -23.28 24.07 -14.04
CA GLN A 14 -23.59 25.27 -14.82
C GLN A 14 -24.83 26.01 -14.32
N LEU A 15 -25.76 25.31 -13.67
CA LEU A 15 -27.05 25.85 -13.21
C LEU A 15 -27.26 25.54 -11.73
N ILE A 16 -28.06 26.38 -11.06
CA ILE A 16 -28.41 26.19 -9.64
C ILE A 16 -29.12 24.85 -9.40
N GLU A 17 -29.85 24.34 -10.39
CA GLU A 17 -30.59 23.07 -10.30
C GLU A 17 -29.76 21.85 -10.71
N SER A 18 -28.51 22.03 -11.15
CA SER A 18 -27.64 20.94 -11.57
C SER A 18 -27.35 20.00 -10.39
N THR A 19 -27.43 18.70 -10.66
CA THR A 19 -26.93 17.65 -9.76
C THR A 19 -25.74 17.00 -10.43
N ALA A 20 -24.59 16.99 -9.75
CA ALA A 20 -23.34 16.43 -10.25
C ALA A 20 -22.73 15.51 -9.19
N PRO A 21 -22.08 14.40 -9.60
CA PRO A 21 -21.34 13.56 -8.67
C PRO A 21 -20.13 14.33 -8.12
N SER A 22 -19.76 14.06 -6.87
CA SER A 22 -18.51 14.59 -6.32
C SER A 22 -17.33 13.90 -7.00
N ALA A 23 -16.40 14.67 -7.56
CA ALA A 23 -15.10 14.13 -7.93
C ALA A 23 -14.26 14.02 -6.65
N THR A 24 -13.57 12.91 -6.43
CA THR A 24 -12.66 12.77 -5.29
C THR A 24 -11.45 11.95 -5.70
N PHE A 25 -10.28 12.30 -5.15
CA PHE A 25 -9.09 11.46 -5.21
C PHE A 25 -8.89 10.83 -3.83
N GLY A 26 -8.86 9.51 -3.76
CA GLY A 26 -8.68 8.79 -2.50
C GLY A 26 -9.84 7.85 -2.16
N PRO A 27 -9.84 7.29 -0.94
CA PRO A 27 -10.73 6.20 -0.58
C PRO A 27 -12.14 6.68 -0.27
N ILE A 28 -13.12 5.88 -0.68
CA ILE A 28 -14.53 5.99 -0.29
C ILE A 28 -14.74 5.26 1.05
N ALA A 29 -15.44 5.90 1.98
CA ALA A 29 -15.76 5.35 3.29
C ALA A 29 -16.66 4.10 3.18
N VAL A 30 -16.58 3.18 4.13
CA VAL A 30 -17.30 1.88 4.05
C VAL A 30 -18.82 2.02 4.16
N ASP A 31 -19.26 3.06 4.85
CA ASP A 31 -20.66 3.45 5.04
C ASP A 31 -21.17 4.41 3.95
N ASP A 32 -20.35 4.71 2.94
CA ASP A 32 -20.82 5.46 1.78
C ASP A 32 -21.87 4.64 1.02
N LYS A 33 -22.92 5.31 0.56
CA LYS A 33 -24.02 4.70 -0.20
C LYS A 33 -23.51 3.95 -1.43
N GLU A 34 -22.45 4.45 -2.06
CA GLU A 34 -21.84 3.82 -3.22
C GLU A 34 -21.22 2.45 -2.90
N ARG A 35 -20.77 2.24 -1.67
CA ARG A 35 -20.26 0.94 -1.21
C ARG A 35 -21.36 0.09 -0.59
N LEU A 36 -22.27 0.68 0.17
CA LEU A 36 -23.35 -0.02 0.86
C LEU A 36 -24.32 -0.74 -0.09
N GLN A 37 -24.46 -0.29 -1.34
CA GLN A 37 -25.25 -1.02 -2.34
C GLN A 37 -24.72 -2.46 -2.60
N TYR A 38 -23.46 -2.74 -2.24
CA TYR A 38 -22.81 -4.05 -2.36
C TYR A 38 -22.84 -4.86 -1.07
N ALA A 39 -23.43 -4.33 0.01
CA ALA A 39 -23.38 -4.97 1.33
C ALA A 39 -24.14 -6.30 1.39
N GLY A 40 -25.13 -6.48 0.52
CA GLY A 40 -26.08 -7.61 0.57
C GLY A 40 -27.25 -7.34 1.52
N THR A 41 -27.94 -8.41 1.90
CA THR A 41 -29.19 -8.35 2.66
C THR A 41 -28.99 -8.73 4.13
N TYR A 42 -29.25 -7.79 5.04
CA TYR A 42 -29.14 -7.98 6.50
C TYR A 42 -30.53 -7.93 7.15
N ASP A 43 -31.28 -9.03 7.06
CA ASP A 43 -32.65 -9.14 7.58
C ASP A 43 -32.75 -10.05 8.83
N SER A 44 -33.98 -10.37 9.23
CA SER A 44 -34.23 -11.26 10.37
C SER A 44 -33.75 -12.70 10.13
N ALA A 45 -33.67 -13.15 8.86
CA ALA A 45 -33.14 -14.46 8.54
C ALA A 45 -31.63 -14.50 8.72
N TRP A 46 -30.90 -13.49 8.22
CA TRP A 46 -29.46 -13.30 8.47
C TRP A 46 -29.14 -13.32 9.97
N LEU A 47 -29.91 -12.58 10.77
CA LEU A 47 -29.72 -12.49 12.23
C LEU A 47 -29.84 -13.84 12.94
N ARG A 48 -30.72 -14.73 12.45
CA ARG A 48 -30.94 -16.05 13.06
C ARG A 48 -29.95 -17.12 12.60
N SER A 49 -29.31 -16.96 11.45
CA SER A 49 -28.56 -18.04 10.80
C SER A 49 -27.07 -17.81 10.70
N ILE A 50 -26.63 -16.62 10.28
CA ILE A 50 -25.24 -16.38 9.86
C ILE A 50 -24.60 -15.17 10.54
N ALA A 51 -25.35 -14.35 11.29
CA ALA A 51 -24.75 -13.29 12.08
C ALA A 51 -23.66 -13.83 13.03
N PRO A 52 -22.50 -13.16 13.17
CA PRO A 52 -22.13 -11.84 12.65
C PRO A 52 -21.36 -11.86 11.30
N ALA A 53 -21.47 -12.92 10.49
CA ALA A 53 -20.79 -13.00 9.20
C ALA A 53 -21.36 -12.02 8.16
N LEU A 54 -20.63 -11.83 7.05
CA LEU A 54 -21.12 -11.10 5.89
C LEU A 54 -22.40 -11.75 5.34
N ALA A 55 -23.30 -10.93 4.78
CA ALA A 55 -24.46 -11.43 4.08
C ALA A 55 -24.04 -12.37 2.94
N ALA A 56 -24.81 -13.44 2.72
CA ALA A 56 -24.48 -14.46 1.72
C ALA A 56 -24.50 -13.93 0.27
N ASP A 57 -25.24 -12.84 0.03
CA ASP A 57 -25.34 -12.11 -1.24
C ASP A 57 -24.46 -10.84 -1.28
N ALA A 58 -23.57 -10.65 -0.30
CA ALA A 58 -22.63 -9.53 -0.30
C ALA A 58 -21.70 -9.62 -1.52
N ASP A 59 -21.57 -8.53 -2.26
CA ASP A 59 -20.69 -8.45 -3.42
C ASP A 59 -19.28 -8.00 -2.96
N PRO A 60 -18.20 -8.69 -3.37
CA PRO A 60 -16.83 -8.32 -3.00
C PRO A 60 -16.44 -6.87 -3.31
N ARG A 61 -17.13 -6.21 -4.25
CA ARG A 61 -16.96 -4.78 -4.54
C ARG A 61 -17.22 -3.88 -3.32
N LEU A 62 -17.93 -4.36 -2.31
CA LEU A 62 -18.06 -3.71 -1.01
C LEU A 62 -16.70 -3.31 -0.41
N PHE A 63 -15.64 -4.08 -0.66
CA PHE A 63 -14.30 -3.85 -0.09
C PHE A 63 -13.40 -2.96 -0.97
N LEU A 64 -13.86 -2.55 -2.15
CA LEU A 64 -13.12 -1.63 -3.01
C LEU A 64 -13.28 -0.20 -2.50
N PHE A 65 -12.24 0.33 -1.87
CA PHE A 65 -12.22 1.72 -1.41
C PHE A 65 -11.92 2.72 -2.54
N ALA A 66 -11.32 2.29 -3.66
CA ALA A 66 -11.08 3.20 -4.79
C ALA A 66 -12.42 3.58 -5.46
N PRO A 67 -12.64 4.87 -5.81
CA PRO A 67 -13.72 5.29 -6.69
C PRO A 67 -13.75 4.53 -8.02
N PRO A 68 -14.91 4.30 -8.65
CA PRO A 68 -15.01 3.49 -9.86
C PRO A 68 -14.14 3.95 -11.02
N ASP A 69 -14.00 5.27 -11.20
CA ASP A 69 -13.13 5.90 -12.21
C ASP A 69 -11.63 5.69 -11.93
N GLN A 70 -11.28 5.29 -10.70
CA GLN A 70 -9.92 4.94 -10.27
C GLN A 70 -9.70 3.42 -10.18
N ARG A 71 -10.63 2.61 -10.66
CA ARG A 71 -10.49 1.15 -10.74
C ARG A 71 -10.02 0.73 -12.13
N MET A 72 -8.92 -0.01 -12.17
CA MET A 72 -8.41 -0.59 -13.41
C MET A 72 -9.17 -1.87 -13.74
N SER A 73 -9.34 -2.16 -15.03
CA SER A 73 -9.97 -3.42 -15.50
C SER A 73 -9.10 -4.66 -15.26
N GLY A 74 -7.80 -4.46 -15.01
CA GLY A 74 -6.83 -5.50 -14.70
C GLY A 74 -5.89 -5.09 -13.57
N PHE A 75 -4.93 -5.95 -13.29
CA PHE A 75 -3.93 -5.71 -12.26
C PHE A 75 -2.73 -4.94 -12.80
N ILE A 76 -2.05 -4.24 -11.91
CA ILE A 76 -0.76 -3.61 -12.18
C ILE A 76 0.30 -4.73 -12.22
N CYS A 77 1.21 -4.65 -13.18
CA CYS A 77 2.31 -5.59 -13.37
C CYS A 77 3.61 -5.09 -12.70
N GLY A 78 3.76 -3.78 -12.50
CA GLY A 78 5.02 -3.14 -12.13
C GLY A 78 5.78 -2.66 -13.36
N GLY A 79 6.56 -1.59 -13.19
CA GLY A 79 7.29 -0.95 -14.29
C GLY A 79 6.48 0.08 -15.08
N GLU A 80 5.16 0.15 -14.94
CA GLU A 80 4.32 1.12 -15.65
C GLU A 80 4.78 2.55 -15.37
N PRO A 81 4.77 3.44 -16.38
CA PRO A 81 4.97 4.87 -16.15
C PRO A 81 3.78 5.44 -15.37
N TYR A 82 4.04 6.44 -14.54
CA TYR A 82 3.00 7.22 -13.89
C TYR A 82 3.33 8.71 -13.97
N ALA A 83 2.29 9.53 -13.95
CA ALA A 83 2.38 10.97 -13.86
C ALA A 83 1.25 11.52 -12.97
N LEU A 84 1.59 12.47 -12.11
CA LEU A 84 0.65 13.25 -11.30
C LEU A 84 0.83 14.71 -11.68
N GLN A 85 -0.22 15.31 -12.23
CA GLN A 85 -0.21 16.71 -12.64
C GLN A 85 -1.01 17.57 -11.67
N ASN A 86 -0.42 18.65 -11.19
CA ASN A 86 -0.99 19.62 -10.26
C ASN A 86 -1.40 19.07 -8.88
N PHE A 87 -0.81 17.94 -8.47
CA PHE A 87 -1.00 17.38 -7.11
C PHE A 87 -0.02 17.95 -6.07
N SER A 88 0.91 18.83 -6.47
CA SER A 88 1.83 19.53 -5.58
C SER A 88 2.13 20.92 -6.13
N ALA A 89 2.10 21.94 -5.27
CA ALA A 89 2.43 23.32 -5.65
C ALA A 89 3.92 23.48 -6.00
N GLU A 90 4.80 22.79 -5.28
CA GLU A 90 6.26 22.84 -5.53
C GLU A 90 6.67 21.98 -6.73
N HIS A 91 5.88 20.94 -7.04
CA HIS A 91 6.15 20.01 -8.12
C HIS A 91 4.87 19.81 -8.96
N PRO A 92 4.58 20.74 -9.89
CA PRO A 92 3.38 20.67 -10.72
C PRO A 92 3.29 19.41 -11.59
N LEU A 93 4.42 18.76 -11.86
CA LEU A 93 4.47 17.45 -12.50
C LEU A 93 5.37 16.52 -11.69
N ILE A 94 4.82 15.37 -11.28
CA ILE A 94 5.57 14.28 -10.65
C ILE A 94 5.44 13.06 -11.53
N GLU A 95 6.55 12.59 -12.08
CA GLU A 95 6.58 11.47 -13.01
C GLU A 95 7.62 10.42 -12.63
N GLY A 96 7.41 9.20 -13.10
CA GLY A 96 8.34 8.11 -12.89
C GLY A 96 7.84 6.78 -13.44
N ARG A 97 8.45 5.70 -12.95
CA ARG A 97 8.03 4.33 -13.22
C ARG A 97 7.84 3.57 -11.92
N LEU A 98 6.84 2.70 -11.91
CA LEU A 98 6.60 1.82 -10.77
C LEU A 98 7.76 0.83 -10.61
N PRO A 99 8.17 0.50 -9.36
CA PRO A 99 9.11 -0.58 -9.12
C PRO A 99 8.68 -1.91 -9.75
N THR A 100 9.65 -2.67 -10.25
CA THR A 100 9.44 -3.95 -10.93
C THR A 100 9.79 -5.13 -10.00
N PHE A 101 9.01 -5.30 -8.93
CA PHE A 101 9.21 -6.41 -8.00
C PHE A 101 8.29 -7.61 -8.30
N ARG A 102 8.85 -8.80 -8.15
CA ARG A 102 8.13 -10.07 -8.11
C ARG A 102 8.00 -10.49 -6.65
N VAL A 103 6.83 -10.29 -6.05
CA VAL A 103 6.57 -10.69 -4.66
C VAL A 103 6.06 -12.13 -4.63
N ARG A 104 6.64 -12.95 -3.78
CA ARG A 104 6.35 -14.38 -3.62
C ARG A 104 5.91 -14.64 -2.19
N CYS A 105 4.85 -15.43 -2.03
CA CYS A 105 4.30 -15.79 -0.73
C CYS A 105 4.33 -17.31 -0.59
N PHE A 106 4.80 -17.80 0.56
CA PHE A 106 4.93 -19.22 0.87
C PHE A 106 4.12 -19.53 2.11
N ILE A 107 3.20 -20.48 2.01
CA ILE A 107 2.35 -20.94 3.10
C ILE A 107 2.84 -22.30 3.56
N GLY A 108 3.21 -22.37 4.84
CA GLY A 108 3.42 -23.61 5.56
C GLY A 108 2.14 -24.03 6.25
N TRP A 109 1.68 -25.25 6.00
CA TRP A 109 0.52 -25.81 6.68
C TRP A 109 0.92 -26.47 8.02
N ARG A 110 0.01 -26.49 9.00
CA ARG A 110 0.21 -27.28 10.22
C ARG A 110 0.21 -28.78 9.94
N ASP A 111 -0.65 -29.21 9.00
CA ASP A 111 -0.57 -30.55 8.45
C ASP A 111 0.64 -30.64 7.51
N ALA A 112 1.69 -31.30 8.00
CA ALA A 112 2.93 -31.49 7.28
C ALA A 112 2.74 -32.25 5.95
N THR A 113 1.67 -33.03 5.78
CA THR A 113 1.41 -33.78 4.53
C THR A 113 1.03 -32.86 3.38
N ARG A 114 0.50 -31.66 3.65
CA ARG A 114 0.19 -30.63 2.63
C ARG A 114 1.44 -29.93 2.11
N GLY A 115 2.58 -30.07 2.79
CA GLY A 115 3.84 -29.45 2.40
C GLY A 115 3.81 -27.92 2.47
N VAL A 116 4.52 -27.28 1.53
CA VAL A 116 4.56 -25.81 1.39
C VAL A 116 3.92 -25.42 0.08
N THR A 117 3.02 -24.45 0.11
CA THR A 117 2.36 -23.90 -1.08
C THR A 117 2.94 -22.55 -1.42
N GLU A 118 3.43 -22.39 -2.65
CA GLU A 118 3.77 -21.08 -3.20
C GLU A 118 2.54 -20.42 -3.81
N LEU A 119 2.35 -19.14 -3.49
CA LEU A 119 1.28 -18.30 -4.01
C LEU A 119 1.85 -17.17 -4.85
N GLN A 120 1.33 -17.06 -6.07
CA GLN A 120 1.56 -15.89 -6.91
C GLN A 120 0.78 -14.70 -6.35
N THR A 121 1.46 -13.55 -6.24
CA THR A 121 0.84 -12.28 -5.86
C THR A 121 0.62 -11.39 -7.08
N ARG A 122 -0.31 -10.44 -6.96
CA ARG A 122 -0.61 -9.43 -7.97
C ARG A 122 -0.72 -8.05 -7.32
N ILE A 123 -0.36 -6.99 -8.04
CA ILE A 123 -0.52 -5.63 -7.54
C ILE A 123 -1.94 -5.18 -7.87
N ASP A 124 -2.78 -5.05 -6.86
CA ASP A 124 -4.18 -4.68 -7.04
C ASP A 124 -4.53 -3.31 -6.47
N THR A 125 -3.58 -2.68 -5.77
CA THR A 125 -3.74 -1.32 -5.26
C THR A 125 -2.43 -0.57 -5.40
N LEU A 126 -2.53 0.65 -5.93
CA LEU A 126 -1.47 1.64 -5.94
C LEU A 126 -1.95 2.90 -5.22
N TRP A 127 -1.19 3.34 -4.24
CA TRP A 127 -1.34 4.66 -3.61
C TRP A 127 -0.20 5.56 -4.05
N LEU A 128 -0.53 6.77 -4.50
CA LEU A 128 0.44 7.81 -4.81
C LEU A 128 0.16 9.04 -3.94
N PHE A 129 1.05 9.29 -2.98
CA PHE A 129 0.96 10.42 -2.06
C PHE A 129 1.85 11.55 -2.58
N ALA A 130 1.30 12.38 -3.45
CA ALA A 130 2.04 13.48 -4.11
C ALA A 130 2.73 14.41 -3.11
N GLY A 131 2.01 14.88 -2.07
CA GLY A 131 2.55 15.78 -1.05
C GLY A 131 3.73 15.19 -0.28
N ALA A 132 3.72 13.87 -0.03
CA ALA A 132 4.82 13.18 0.63
C ALA A 132 5.91 12.69 -0.36
N ARG A 133 5.65 12.77 -1.67
CA ARG A 133 6.44 12.14 -2.75
C ARG A 133 6.74 10.67 -2.47
N ARG A 134 5.71 9.93 -2.08
CA ARG A 134 5.79 8.49 -1.77
C ARG A 134 4.71 7.73 -2.51
N GLY A 135 5.00 6.49 -2.85
CA GLY A 135 4.02 5.54 -3.36
C GLY A 135 4.01 4.27 -2.52
N VAL A 136 2.86 3.59 -2.49
CA VAL A 136 2.71 2.26 -1.88
C VAL A 136 2.03 1.36 -2.91
N MET A 137 2.66 0.23 -3.20
CA MET A 137 2.09 -0.84 -4.00
C MET A 137 1.68 -1.98 -3.08
N ILE A 138 0.44 -2.41 -3.16
CA ILE A 138 -0.07 -3.53 -2.36
C ILE A 138 -0.14 -4.75 -3.27
N TYR A 139 0.57 -5.80 -2.85
CA TYR A 139 0.54 -7.10 -3.47
C TYR A 139 -0.45 -7.98 -2.71
N ARG A 140 -1.38 -8.62 -3.42
CA ARG A 140 -2.40 -9.49 -2.82
C ARG A 140 -2.37 -10.88 -3.43
N THR A 141 -2.68 -11.86 -2.61
CA THR A 141 -2.96 -13.24 -2.99
C THR A 141 -3.99 -13.81 -2.01
N THR A 142 -4.59 -14.94 -2.37
CA THR A 142 -5.64 -15.60 -1.58
C THR A 142 -5.49 -17.11 -1.70
N ILE A 143 -5.73 -17.82 -0.61
CA ILE A 143 -5.76 -19.28 -0.56
C ILE A 143 -6.93 -19.72 0.32
N ALA A 144 -7.56 -20.84 -0.04
CA ALA A 144 -8.60 -21.43 0.79
C ALA A 144 -7.97 -22.06 2.04
N VAL A 145 -8.60 -21.84 3.19
CA VAL A 145 -8.27 -22.43 4.49
C VAL A 145 -9.44 -23.28 4.96
N GLU A 146 -9.14 -24.27 5.81
CA GLU A 146 -10.17 -25.13 6.38
C GLU A 146 -10.81 -24.48 7.62
N GLU A 147 -9.98 -23.85 8.45
CA GLU A 147 -10.40 -23.21 9.68
C GLU A 147 -10.73 -21.73 9.44
N LEU A 148 -11.84 -21.25 10.00
CA LEU A 148 -12.31 -19.87 9.81
C LEU A 148 -11.28 -18.82 10.29
N ASP A 149 -10.50 -19.17 11.31
CA ASP A 149 -9.44 -18.33 11.86
C ASP A 149 -8.08 -18.53 11.18
N GLY A 150 -7.99 -19.45 10.22
CA GLY A 150 -6.76 -19.80 9.50
C GLY A 150 -5.75 -20.57 10.36
N SER A 151 -6.18 -21.21 11.45
CA SER A 151 -5.31 -21.96 12.35
C SER A 151 -4.66 -23.19 11.71
N ASP A 152 -5.14 -23.65 10.56
CA ASP A 152 -4.51 -24.66 9.71
C ASP A 152 -3.20 -24.17 9.06
N ILE A 153 -2.97 -22.86 9.01
CA ILE A 153 -1.68 -22.27 8.60
C ILE A 153 -0.69 -22.30 9.76
N GLY A 154 0.48 -22.91 9.52
CA GLY A 154 1.60 -22.96 10.46
C GLY A 154 2.47 -21.70 10.41
N ASP A 155 2.78 -21.22 9.21
CA ASP A 155 3.54 -19.99 9.00
C ASP A 155 3.36 -19.42 7.58
N ILE A 156 3.70 -18.14 7.45
CA ILE A 156 3.68 -17.40 6.20
C ILE A 156 5.06 -16.76 6.03
N MET A 157 5.70 -17.01 4.90
CA MET A 157 6.95 -16.35 4.52
C MET A 157 6.75 -15.56 3.23
N VAL A 158 7.15 -14.29 3.24
CA VAL A 158 7.10 -13.42 2.06
C VAL A 158 8.52 -13.07 1.63
N ALA A 159 8.74 -13.10 0.33
CA ALA A 159 9.97 -12.68 -0.33
C ALA A 159 9.65 -11.79 -1.52
N TYR A 160 10.62 -11.03 -1.99
CA TYR A 160 10.52 -10.36 -3.27
C TYR A 160 11.84 -10.39 -4.04
N GLU A 161 11.72 -10.39 -5.36
CA GLU A 161 12.83 -10.42 -6.32
C GLU A 161 12.67 -9.26 -7.30
N GLN A 162 13.73 -8.89 -8.02
CA GLN A 162 13.56 -8.03 -9.20
C GLN A 162 12.95 -8.86 -10.33
N GLN A 163 11.97 -8.31 -11.05
CA GLN A 163 11.35 -9.01 -12.17
C GLN A 163 12.34 -9.28 -13.32
N GLY A 164 13.34 -8.40 -13.49
CA GLY A 164 14.36 -8.51 -14.53
C GLY A 164 15.45 -9.55 -14.27
N ASP A 165 15.56 -10.05 -13.03
CA ASP A 165 16.49 -11.12 -12.68
C ASP A 165 15.81 -12.49 -12.85
N PRO A 166 16.59 -13.57 -13.11
CA PRO A 166 16.06 -14.92 -13.05
C PRO A 166 15.44 -15.22 -11.69
N ALA A 167 14.22 -15.76 -11.68
CA ALA A 167 13.55 -16.13 -10.44
C ALA A 167 14.36 -17.20 -9.70
N ARG A 168 14.53 -17.06 -8.39
CA ARG A 168 15.24 -18.07 -7.59
C ARG A 168 14.39 -19.35 -7.56
N PRO A 169 15.00 -20.54 -7.54
CA PRO A 169 14.22 -21.79 -7.52
C PRO A 169 13.41 -21.92 -6.22
N PHE A 170 12.30 -22.66 -6.27
CA PHE A 170 11.44 -22.90 -5.10
C PHE A 170 12.21 -23.48 -3.90
N ASP A 171 13.13 -24.42 -4.15
CA ASP A 171 13.99 -25.05 -3.14
C ASP A 171 14.86 -24.07 -2.35
N HIS A 172 15.23 -22.92 -2.95
CA HIS A 172 15.91 -21.86 -2.21
C HIS A 172 15.05 -21.39 -1.04
N TYR A 173 13.77 -21.12 -1.30
CA TYR A 173 12.84 -20.62 -0.30
C TYR A 173 12.46 -21.67 0.73
N LEU A 174 12.38 -22.96 0.35
CA LEU A 174 12.21 -24.03 1.32
C LEU A 174 13.36 -24.08 2.34
N LYS A 175 14.61 -23.98 1.87
CA LYS A 175 15.80 -23.95 2.74
C LYS A 175 15.79 -22.71 3.64
N VAL A 176 15.51 -21.53 3.07
CA VAL A 176 15.45 -20.25 3.79
C VAL A 176 14.35 -20.23 4.86
N ARG A 177 13.20 -20.86 4.58
CA ARG A 177 12.11 -21.08 5.53
C ARG A 177 12.54 -22.04 6.63
N GLN A 178 13.16 -23.17 6.30
CA GLN A 178 13.63 -24.14 7.30
C GLN A 178 14.60 -23.51 8.31
N LEU A 179 15.52 -22.66 7.85
CA LEU A 179 16.45 -21.92 8.72
C LEU A 179 15.74 -20.97 9.72
N ARG A 180 14.50 -20.56 9.44
CA ARG A 180 13.70 -19.69 10.31
C ARG A 180 12.79 -20.46 11.26
N LEU A 181 12.49 -21.72 10.93
CA LEU A 181 11.63 -22.59 11.73
C LEU A 181 12.44 -23.49 12.66
N ASP A 182 13.69 -23.82 12.30
CA ASP A 182 14.58 -24.62 13.14
C ASP A 182 15.00 -23.83 14.40
N PRO A 183 14.67 -24.29 15.63
CA PRO A 183 15.01 -23.60 16.87
C PRO A 183 16.51 -23.31 17.05
N ALA A 184 17.39 -24.14 16.48
CA ALA A 184 18.84 -23.95 16.59
C ALA A 184 19.37 -22.79 15.73
N SER A 185 18.66 -22.43 14.66
CA SER A 185 19.11 -21.43 13.67
C SER A 185 18.18 -20.22 13.54
N ALA A 186 16.93 -20.32 13.99
CA ALA A 186 15.88 -19.30 13.83
C ALA A 186 16.29 -17.89 14.28
N ALA A 187 16.87 -17.77 15.48
CA ALA A 187 17.28 -16.47 16.03
C ALA A 187 18.32 -15.75 15.15
N ARG A 188 19.18 -16.50 14.44
CA ARG A 188 20.20 -15.94 13.53
C ARG A 188 19.58 -15.50 12.20
N HIS A 189 18.53 -16.18 11.75
CA HIS A 189 17.92 -15.95 10.44
C HIS A 189 16.67 -15.07 10.45
N ALA A 190 16.11 -14.77 11.62
CA ALA A 190 14.92 -13.92 11.77
C ALA A 190 15.04 -12.60 10.99
N PHE A 191 16.21 -11.95 11.01
CA PHE A 191 16.47 -10.68 10.31
C PHE A 191 17.44 -10.81 9.11
N SER A 192 17.66 -12.03 8.60
CA SER A 192 18.52 -12.26 7.43
C SER A 192 17.79 -11.94 6.12
N GLU A 193 17.50 -10.66 5.88
CA GLU A 193 16.67 -10.19 4.75
C GLU A 193 17.29 -10.48 3.37
N HIS A 194 18.62 -10.50 3.24
CA HIS A 194 19.30 -10.74 1.96
C HIS A 194 18.88 -12.05 1.26
N GLN A 195 18.39 -13.03 2.02
CA GLN A 195 17.87 -14.31 1.50
C GLN A 195 16.47 -14.19 0.87
N LEU A 196 15.72 -13.15 1.26
CA LEU A 196 14.32 -12.90 0.90
C LEU A 196 14.13 -11.67 0.01
N THR A 197 15.13 -10.82 -0.11
CA THR A 197 15.09 -9.60 -0.93
C THR A 197 16.11 -9.68 -2.07
N PRO A 198 15.94 -8.90 -3.16
CA PRO A 198 16.96 -8.84 -4.20
C PRO A 198 18.23 -8.16 -3.66
N GLU A 199 19.36 -8.44 -4.30
CA GLU A 199 20.58 -7.70 -4.00
C GLU A 199 20.43 -6.24 -4.42
N ILE A 200 20.93 -5.33 -3.57
CA ILE A 200 20.96 -3.91 -3.91
C ILE A 200 22.13 -3.70 -4.88
N SER A 201 21.83 -3.26 -6.10
CA SER A 201 22.85 -2.96 -7.11
C SER A 201 23.88 -1.95 -6.59
N ALA A 202 25.10 -1.99 -7.13
CA ALA A 202 26.16 -1.07 -6.74
C ALA A 202 25.73 0.40 -6.90
N ALA A 203 25.08 0.73 -8.03
CA ALA A 203 24.54 2.06 -8.29
C ALA A 203 23.49 2.49 -7.25
N GLU A 204 22.59 1.57 -6.86
CA GLU A 204 21.58 1.89 -5.85
C GLU A 204 22.19 2.06 -4.45
N ARG A 205 23.20 1.24 -4.10
CA ARG A 205 23.96 1.41 -2.86
C ARG A 205 24.64 2.78 -2.81
N GLU A 206 25.27 3.18 -3.91
CA GLU A 206 25.92 4.49 -4.02
C GLU A 206 24.92 5.65 -3.90
N ARG A 207 23.78 5.57 -4.61
CA ARG A 207 22.70 6.56 -4.53
C ARG A 207 22.18 6.72 -3.10
N ARG A 208 21.91 5.60 -2.41
CA ARG A 208 21.48 5.60 -1.01
C ARG A 208 22.55 6.19 -0.08
N ALA A 209 23.82 5.84 -0.30
CA ALA A 209 24.93 6.38 0.48
C ALA A 209 25.09 7.90 0.27
N ALA A 210 24.98 8.39 -0.97
CA ALA A 210 25.00 9.81 -1.29
C ALA A 210 23.85 10.57 -0.60
N ARG A 211 22.63 10.04 -0.67
CA ARG A 211 21.47 10.62 0.01
C ARG A 211 21.65 10.64 1.54
N ARG A 212 22.17 9.56 2.14
CA ARG A 212 22.47 9.51 3.58
C ARG A 212 23.54 10.52 3.97
N ARG A 213 24.60 10.70 3.16
CA ARG A 213 25.63 11.74 3.39
C ARG A 213 25.03 13.14 3.31
N HIS A 214 24.16 13.40 2.33
CA HIS A 214 23.48 14.69 2.17
C HIS A 214 22.60 15.02 3.39
N LEU A 215 21.74 14.08 3.80
CA LEU A 215 20.88 14.23 4.99
C LEU A 215 21.70 14.38 6.28
N GLY A 216 22.81 13.66 6.41
CA GLY A 216 23.71 13.81 7.56
C GLY A 216 24.41 15.17 7.60
N ARG A 217 24.73 15.76 6.44
CA ARG A 217 25.30 17.11 6.35
C ARG A 217 24.25 18.18 6.66
N THR A 218 23.02 18.04 6.17
CA THR A 218 21.95 18.99 6.46
C THR A 218 21.52 18.94 7.93
N ALA A 219 21.47 17.74 8.54
CA ALA A 219 21.18 17.59 9.96
C ALA A 219 22.31 18.09 10.89
N ARG A 220 23.57 18.09 10.43
CA ARG A 220 24.73 18.59 11.18
C ARG A 220 25.03 20.07 10.95
N SER A 221 24.35 20.73 10.03
CA SER A 221 24.51 22.17 9.80
C SER A 221 23.66 22.94 10.81
N PRO A 222 24.24 23.68 11.77
CA PRO A 222 23.47 24.51 12.67
C PRO A 222 23.10 25.80 11.93
N ALA A 223 21.89 25.88 11.38
CA ALA A 223 21.28 27.14 10.95
C ALA A 223 19.75 26.97 11.06
N ALA A 224 18.98 27.74 11.83
CA ALA A 224 19.24 29.00 12.51
C ALA A 224 18.41 29.05 13.80
N GLY A 225 19.09 29.02 14.95
CA GLY A 225 18.55 29.45 16.23
C GLY A 225 19.39 30.64 16.70
N LEU A 226 18.71 31.73 17.03
CA LEU A 226 19.22 32.97 17.65
C LEU A 226 19.92 34.00 16.74
N HIS A 227 19.12 34.85 16.10
CA HIS A 227 19.34 36.30 15.92
C HIS A 227 17.97 36.90 15.57
N ALA A 228 17.40 37.94 16.20
CA ALA A 228 17.78 38.75 17.33
C ALA A 228 16.48 39.35 17.90
N LEU A 229 16.30 39.34 19.23
CA LEU A 229 15.38 40.23 19.91
C LEU A 229 15.82 41.67 19.61
N GLY A 230 15.04 42.40 18.80
CA GLY A 230 15.22 43.83 18.61
C GLY A 230 14.98 44.58 19.94
N PRO A 231 15.76 45.61 20.25
CA PRO A 231 15.64 46.32 21.52
C PRO A 231 14.29 47.03 21.60
N ARG A 232 13.55 46.79 22.70
CA ARG A 232 12.43 47.64 23.09
C ARG A 232 12.98 49.01 23.49
N SER A 233 12.93 49.97 22.58
CA SER A 233 13.12 51.37 22.92
C SER A 233 11.95 51.81 23.80
N GLY A 234 12.25 52.09 25.06
CA GLY A 234 11.38 52.85 25.93
C GLY A 234 11.30 54.29 25.45
N THR A 235 10.09 54.83 25.39
CA THR A 235 9.87 56.27 25.40
C THR A 235 8.82 56.56 26.45
N ARG A 236 9.29 57.10 27.59
CA ARG A 236 8.50 57.84 28.57
C ARG A 236 9.02 59.27 28.63
N ALA A 237 8.10 60.17 28.99
CA ALA A 237 8.19 61.62 29.17
C ALA A 237 8.09 62.41 27.85
N ARG A 238 7.16 63.36 27.70
CA ARG A 238 6.47 64.21 28.68
C ARG A 238 4.97 64.31 28.42
#